data_AF-A0A1M6JTR4-F1
#
_entry.id   AF-A0A1M6JTR4-F1
#
_cell.length_a   1.000
_cell.length_b   1.000
_cell.length_c   1.000
_cell.angle_alpha   90.00
_cell.angle_beta   90.00
_cell.angle_gamma   90.00
#
_symmetry.space_group_name_H-M   'P 1'
#
loop_
_entity.id
_entity.type
_entity.pdbx_description
1 polymer ?
#
loop_
_entity_poly.entity_id
_entity_poly.type
_entity_poly.pdbx_seq_one_letter_code
_entity_poly.pdbx_strand_id
1 'polypeptide(L)'
;MQPEIRACLHDVLQAITETEGFFAGQPLDFTRYQQDVRTRRATERNLEIMGEAVGRILKLEPAFALTSARQIIATRNRIIHGYDTVSDEMVWSIVVRHLPLLKAEVVALLGGE
;
A
#
# COMPACT_ATOMS: atom_id res chain seq x y z
N MET A 1 -10.44 -19.00 4.29
CA MET A 1 -10.47 -17.66 3.65
C MET A 1 -11.18 -17.76 2.31
N GLN A 2 -12.09 -16.82 2.01
CA GLN A 2 -12.79 -16.78 0.71
C GLN A 2 -11.79 -16.56 -0.45
N PRO A 3 -11.99 -17.17 -1.63
CA PRO A 3 -11.10 -16.99 -2.78
C PRO A 3 -10.88 -15.53 -3.18
N GLU A 4 -11.92 -14.71 -3.11
CA GLU A 4 -11.91 -13.29 -3.46
C GLU A 4 -11.05 -12.47 -2.50
N ILE A 5 -11.13 -12.76 -1.19
CA ILE A 5 -10.29 -12.12 -0.17
C ILE A 5 -8.82 -12.51 -0.40
N ARG A 6 -8.56 -13.79 -0.70
CA ARG A 6 -7.21 -14.27 -1.02
C ARG A 6 -6.63 -13.55 -2.24
N ALA A 7 -7.42 -13.41 -3.31
CA ALA A 7 -6.99 -12.66 -4.50
C ALA A 7 -6.65 -11.20 -4.17
N CYS A 8 -7.48 -10.52 -3.36
CA CYS A 8 -7.20 -9.16 -2.91
C CYS A 8 -5.92 -9.08 -2.06
N LEU A 9 -5.66 -10.05 -1.18
CA LEU A 9 -4.41 -10.10 -0.42
C LEU A 9 -3.18 -10.30 -1.32
N HIS A 10 -3.29 -11.10 -2.38
CA HIS A 10 -2.23 -11.20 -3.39
C HIS A 10 -2.00 -9.88 -4.14
N ASP A 11 -3.05 -9.17 -4.53
CA ASP A 11 -2.94 -7.84 -5.15
C ASP A 11 -2.19 -6.86 -4.24
N VAL A 12 -2.54 -6.86 -2.94
CA VAL A 12 -1.84 -6.05 -1.93
C VAL A 12 -0.36 -6.45 -1.83
N LEU A 13 -0.06 -7.74 -1.69
CA LEU A 13 1.32 -8.22 -1.55
C LEU A 13 2.17 -7.89 -2.78
N GLN A 14 1.60 -8.03 -3.98
CA GLN A 14 2.27 -7.70 -5.24
C GLN A 14 2.59 -6.21 -5.30
N ALA A 15 1.62 -5.34 -5.02
CA ALA A 15 1.82 -3.89 -5.00
C ALA A 15 2.88 -3.46 -3.96
N ILE A 16 2.93 -4.13 -2.79
CA ILE A 16 3.95 -3.87 -1.77
C ILE A 16 5.33 -4.23 -2.33
N THR A 17 5.45 -5.43 -2.88
CA THR A 17 6.72 -5.98 -3.38
C THR A 17 7.28 -5.12 -4.52
N GLU A 18 6.43 -4.65 -5.42
CA GLU A 18 6.82 -3.71 -6.47
C GLU A 18 7.30 -2.37 -5.90
N THR A 19 6.57 -1.84 -4.90
CA THR A 19 6.94 -0.58 -4.24
C THR A 19 8.31 -0.67 -3.57
N GLU A 20 8.56 -1.74 -2.80
CA GLU A 20 9.88 -2.00 -2.22
C GLU A 20 10.96 -2.18 -3.30
N GLY A 21 10.60 -2.81 -4.42
CA GLY A 21 11.47 -3.00 -5.58
C GLY A 21 11.97 -1.68 -6.18
N PHE A 22 11.20 -0.59 -6.11
CA PHE A 22 11.64 0.73 -6.57
C PHE A 22 12.81 1.30 -5.75
N PHE A 23 12.97 0.84 -4.51
CA PHE A 23 14.03 1.26 -3.60
C PHE A 23 15.14 0.22 -3.43
N ALA A 24 15.05 -0.91 -4.14
CA ALA A 24 16.00 -2.01 -3.99
C ALA A 24 17.44 -1.61 -4.37
N GLY A 25 18.39 -2.06 -3.56
CA GLY A 25 19.82 -1.81 -3.79
C GLY A 25 20.31 -0.41 -3.41
N GLN A 26 19.47 0.41 -2.78
CA GLN A 26 19.83 1.76 -2.34
C GLN A 26 19.24 2.06 -0.95
N PRO A 27 19.89 2.93 -0.15
CA PRO A 27 19.28 3.43 1.07
C PRO A 27 17.98 4.18 0.77
N LEU A 28 16.99 4.04 1.65
CA LEU A 28 15.77 4.84 1.60
C LEU A 28 16.11 6.32 1.85
N ASP A 29 15.96 7.14 0.81
CA ASP A 29 16.27 8.56 0.83
C ASP A 29 15.07 9.37 0.31
N PHE A 30 14.55 10.24 1.17
CA PHE A 30 13.38 11.05 0.86
C PHE A 30 13.64 12.09 -0.24
N THR A 31 14.79 12.75 -0.22
CA THR A 31 15.13 13.77 -1.22
C THR A 31 15.25 13.14 -2.61
N ARG A 32 15.85 11.95 -2.69
CA ARG A 32 15.92 11.19 -3.94
C ARG A 32 14.54 10.78 -4.42
N TYR A 33 13.70 10.25 -3.53
CA TYR A 33 12.31 9.91 -3.84
C TYR A 33 11.55 11.13 -4.38
N GLN A 34 11.65 12.27 -3.71
CA GLN A 34 10.99 13.53 -4.11
C GLN A 34 11.41 14.01 -5.51
N GLN A 35 12.69 13.83 -5.86
CA GLN A 35 13.21 14.25 -7.17
C GLN A 35 12.87 13.27 -8.31
N ASP A 36 12.56 12.01 -8.00
CA ASP A 36 12.21 10.98 -8.99
C ASP A 36 10.69 10.88 -9.21
N VAL A 37 10.19 11.66 -10.17
CA VAL A 37 8.77 11.65 -10.58
C VAL A 37 8.28 10.25 -10.94
N ARG A 38 9.12 9.42 -11.58
CA ARG A 38 8.70 8.07 -12.00
C ARG A 38 8.43 7.20 -10.79
N THR A 39 9.36 7.18 -9.84
CA THR A 39 9.22 6.39 -8.60
C THR A 39 8.04 6.88 -7.77
N ARG A 40 7.81 8.20 -7.68
CA ARG A 40 6.63 8.76 -7.02
C ARG A 40 5.33 8.28 -7.64
N ARG A 41 5.16 8.44 -8.96
CA ARG A 41 3.94 8.02 -9.66
C ARG A 41 3.70 6.52 -9.57
N ALA A 42 4.76 5.72 -9.66
CA ALA A 42 4.66 4.27 -9.48
C ALA A 42 4.24 3.88 -8.05
N THR A 43 4.80 4.56 -7.05
CA THR A 43 4.44 4.36 -5.63
C THR A 43 2.99 4.76 -5.36
N GLU A 44 2.56 5.94 -5.82
CA GLU A 44 1.17 6.40 -5.72
C GLU A 44 0.20 5.38 -6.31
N ARG A 45 0.51 4.87 -7.51
CA ARG A 45 -0.32 3.86 -8.18
C ARG A 45 -0.44 2.57 -7.37
N ASN A 46 0.66 2.10 -6.78
CA ASN A 46 0.63 0.90 -5.95
C ASN A 46 -0.17 1.11 -4.66
N LEU A 47 -0.11 2.31 -4.06
CA LEU A 47 -0.96 2.65 -2.91
C LEU A 47 -2.46 2.68 -3.27
N GLU A 48 -2.82 3.13 -4.46
CA GLU A 48 -4.21 3.06 -4.94
C GLU A 48 -4.70 1.61 -5.07
N ILE A 49 -3.87 0.73 -5.64
CA ILE A 49 -4.17 -0.71 -5.80
C ILE A 49 -4.38 -1.35 -4.42
N MET A 50 -3.47 -1.11 -3.48
CA MET A 50 -3.60 -1.60 -2.11
C MET A 50 -4.91 -1.11 -1.46
N GLY A 51 -5.22 0.19 -1.58
CA GLY A 51 -6.43 0.77 -0.99
C GLY A 51 -7.72 0.21 -1.58
N GLU A 52 -7.75 -0.02 -2.89
CA GLU A 52 -8.90 -0.65 -3.56
C GLU A 52 -9.09 -2.11 -3.11
N ALA A 53 -8.01 -2.90 -3.07
CA ALA A 53 -8.06 -4.29 -2.64
C ALA A 53 -8.50 -4.42 -1.17
N VAL A 54 -7.92 -3.62 -0.26
CA VAL A 54 -8.35 -3.57 1.15
C VAL A 54 -9.81 -3.11 1.27
N GLY A 55 -10.23 -2.13 0.47
CA GLY A 55 -11.62 -1.68 0.42
C GLY A 55 -12.60 -2.78 -0.03
N ARG A 56 -12.20 -3.64 -0.96
CA ARG A 56 -13.01 -4.81 -1.38
C ARG A 56 -13.09 -5.86 -0.28
N ILE A 57 -11.98 -6.15 0.40
CA ILE A 57 -11.97 -7.08 1.55
C ILE A 57 -12.97 -6.61 2.61
N LEU A 58 -12.92 -5.34 3.01
CA LEU A 58 -13.83 -4.81 4.04
C LEU A 58 -15.30 -4.75 3.61
N LYS A 59 -15.59 -4.71 2.30
CA LYS A 59 -16.97 -4.83 1.79
C LYS A 59 -17.49 -6.26 1.88
N LEU A 60 -16.63 -7.25 1.64
CA LEU A 60 -16.97 -8.67 1.73
C LEU A 60 -17.03 -9.15 3.18
N GLU A 61 -16.08 -8.71 4.01
CA GLU A 61 -15.95 -9.08 5.40
C GLU A 61 -15.64 -7.83 6.24
N PRO A 62 -16.68 -7.11 6.73
CA PRO A 62 -16.50 -5.88 7.48
C PRO A 62 -15.72 -6.02 8.80
N ALA A 63 -15.67 -7.24 9.35
CA ALA A 63 -14.91 -7.57 10.55
C ALA A 63 -13.45 -7.94 10.27
N PHE A 64 -13.02 -7.96 9.00
CA PHE A 64 -11.66 -8.34 8.63
C PHE A 64 -10.65 -7.33 9.20
N ALA A 65 -9.74 -7.83 10.03
CA ALA A 65 -8.76 -7.01 10.71
C ALA A 65 -7.42 -6.99 9.94
N LEU A 66 -7.06 -5.81 9.44
CA LEU A 66 -5.75 -5.48 8.88
C LEU A 66 -5.26 -4.20 9.56
N THR A 67 -4.05 -4.23 10.12
CA THR A 67 -3.42 -3.05 10.69
C THR A 67 -3.22 -2.00 9.61
N SER A 68 -3.45 -0.74 9.94
CA SER A 68 -3.35 0.39 9.02
C SER A 68 -4.29 0.35 7.79
N ALA A 69 -5.25 -0.59 7.70
CA ALA A 69 -6.20 -0.68 6.58
C ALA A 69 -6.95 0.64 6.34
N ARG A 70 -7.38 1.29 7.43
CA ARG A 70 -8.08 2.57 7.37
C ARG A 70 -7.18 3.69 6.87
N GLN A 71 -5.89 3.68 7.23
CA GLN A 71 -4.89 4.64 6.76
C GLN A 71 -4.61 4.45 5.27
N ILE A 72 -4.48 3.22 4.78
CA ILE A 72 -4.25 2.92 3.35
C ILE A 72 -5.45 3.37 2.50
N ILE A 73 -6.67 3.06 2.96
CA ILE A 73 -7.89 3.54 2.30
C ILE A 73 -7.98 5.07 2.32
N ALA A 74 -7.66 5.70 3.47
CA ALA A 74 -7.66 7.15 3.59
C ALA A 74 -6.65 7.79 2.63
N THR A 75 -5.47 7.21 2.48
CA THR A 75 -4.46 7.64 1.51
C THR A 75 -4.96 7.53 0.08
N ARG A 76 -5.56 6.41 -0.32
CA ARG A 76 -6.16 6.25 -1.65
C ARG A 76 -7.18 7.35 -1.93
N ASN A 77 -8.06 7.65 -0.97
CA ASN A 77 -9.05 8.71 -1.11
C ASN A 77 -8.40 10.09 -1.24
N ARG A 78 -7.27 10.31 -0.57
CA ARG A 78 -6.54 11.57 -0.61
C ARG A 78 -5.77 11.76 -1.93
N ILE A 79 -5.14 10.69 -2.45
CA ILE A 79 -4.51 10.65 -3.78
C ILE A 79 -5.53 10.97 -4.88
N ILE A 80 -6.72 10.36 -4.82
CA ILE A 80 -7.73 10.49 -5.87
C ILE A 80 -8.51 11.81 -5.80
N HIS A 81 -8.80 12.32 -4.59
CA HIS A 81 -9.66 13.50 -4.42
C HIS A 81 -8.91 14.81 -4.14
N GLY A 82 -7.61 14.76 -3.87
CA GLY A 82 -6.83 15.92 -3.47
C GLY A 82 -5.40 15.85 -3.96
N TYR A 83 -5.19 15.79 -5.28
CA TYR A 83 -3.86 15.87 -5.89
C TYR A 83 -3.08 17.13 -5.48
N ASP A 84 -3.78 18.21 -5.09
CA ASP A 84 -3.21 19.43 -4.49
C ASP A 84 -2.81 19.28 -3.00
N THR A 85 -3.22 18.18 -2.34
CA THR A 85 -3.06 17.95 -0.89
C THR A 85 -2.26 16.71 -0.53
N VAL A 86 -1.88 15.88 -1.52
CA VAL A 86 -0.97 14.75 -1.32
C VAL A 86 0.44 15.27 -1.47
N SER A 87 1.13 15.37 -0.33
CA SER A 87 2.54 15.74 -0.31
C SER A 87 3.43 14.49 -0.42
N ASP A 88 4.62 14.67 -0.99
CA ASP A 88 5.60 13.60 -1.09
C ASP A 88 5.93 13.01 0.30
N GLU A 89 5.95 13.84 1.35
CA GLU A 89 6.19 13.41 2.73
C GLU A 89 5.13 12.43 3.23
N MET A 90 3.86 12.63 2.83
CA MET A 90 2.77 11.75 3.24
C MET A 90 2.92 10.37 2.62
N VAL A 91 3.14 10.32 1.30
CA VAL A 91 3.36 9.07 0.58
C VAL A 91 4.58 8.36 1.14
N TRP A 92 5.67 9.11 1.35
CA TRP A 92 6.90 8.58 1.94
C TRP A 92 6.69 8.00 3.34
N SER A 93 5.94 8.68 4.22
CA SER A 93 5.63 8.17 5.56
C SER A 93 4.90 6.83 5.50
N ILE A 94 4.05 6.61 4.49
CA ILE A 94 3.35 5.33 4.29
C ILE A 94 4.31 4.25 3.87
N VAL A 95 5.17 4.55 2.90
CA VAL A 95 6.19 3.62 2.42
C VAL A 95 7.08 3.14 3.56
N VAL A 96 7.57 4.06 4.39
CA VAL A 96 8.55 3.72 5.43
C VAL A 96 7.91 3.10 6.68
N ARG A 97 6.70 3.55 7.08
CA ARG A 97 6.12 3.17 8.39
C ARG A 97 5.01 2.14 8.30
N HIS A 98 4.21 2.17 7.24
CA HIS A 98 2.97 1.39 7.17
C HIS A 98 3.09 0.17 6.26
N LEU A 99 3.82 0.27 5.13
CA LEU A 99 4.01 -0.88 4.23
C LEU A 99 4.67 -2.09 4.90
N PRO A 100 5.72 -1.96 5.74
CA PRO A 100 6.36 -3.14 6.34
C PRO A 100 5.41 -3.92 7.25
N LEU A 101 4.56 -3.21 7.99
CA LEU A 101 3.55 -3.81 8.87
C LEU A 101 2.47 -4.52 8.06
N LEU A 102 1.93 -3.85 7.05
CA LEU A 102 0.92 -4.43 6.16
C LEU A 102 1.46 -5.69 5.48
N LYS A 103 2.71 -5.65 5.00
CA LYS A 103 3.36 -6.79 4.35
C LYS A 103 3.40 -8.00 5.28
N ALA A 104 3.85 -7.80 6.52
CA ALA A 104 3.96 -8.88 7.49
C ALA A 104 2.61 -9.55 7.75
N GLU A 105 1.54 -8.75 7.90
CA GLU A 105 0.19 -9.28 8.10
C GLU A 105 -0.34 -10.02 6.88
N VAL A 106 -0.20 -9.45 5.69
CA VAL A 106 -0.66 -10.06 4.44
C VAL A 106 0.08 -11.38 4.19
N VAL A 107 1.39 -11.42 4.42
CA VAL A 107 2.18 -12.65 4.33
C VAL A 107 1.72 -13.68 5.36
N ALA A 108 1.46 -13.28 6.60
CA ALA A 108 0.96 -14.21 7.63
C ALA A 108 -0.42 -14.78 7.27
N LEU A 109 -1.31 -13.96 6.73
CA LEU A 109 -2.65 -14.38 6.28
C LEU A 109 -2.61 -15.32 5.07
N LEU A 110 -1.64 -15.12 4.17
CA LEU A 110 -1.45 -15.97 2.98
C LEU A 110 -0.65 -17.25 3.27
N GLY A 111 0.26 -17.23 4.25
CA GLY A 111 1.14 -18.33 4.61
C GLY A 111 0.65 -19.22 5.75
N GLY A 112 -0.45 -18.84 6.44
CA GLY A 112 -1.08 -19.64 7.49
C GLY A 112 -1.95 -20.79 6.97
N GLU A 113 -1.43 -21.57 6.01
CA GLU A 113 -2.03 -22.82 5.52
C GLU A 113 -1.48 -24.05 6.24
#